data_AF-A0A6M1SI23-F1
#
_entry.id   AF-A0A6M1SI23-F1
#
_cell.length_a   1.000
_cell.length_b   1.000
_cell.length_c   1.000
_cell.angle_alpha   90.00
_cell.angle_beta   90.00
_cell.angle_gamma   90.00
#
_symmetry.space_group_name_H-M   'P 1'
#
loop_
_entity.id
_entity.type
_entity.pdbx_description
1 polymer ?
#
loop_
_entity_poly.entity_id
_entity_poly.type
_entity_poly.pdbx_seq_one_letter_code
_entity_poly.pdbx_strand_id
1 'polypeptide(L)' 'MKYLKPVQSEFEATAAWRSQAERTRFLQALKRRKIYRMQVIAAVTSAEIPCAHLTATFVLRVMHTQYGSL' A
#
# COMPACT_ATOMS: atom_id res chain seq x y z
N MET A 1 7.74 10.95 -4.36
CA MET A 1 6.47 11.42 -4.93
C MET A 1 6.75 12.06 -6.27
N LYS A 2 5.89 11.87 -7.27
CA LYS A 2 6.02 12.48 -8.60
C LYS A 2 4.80 13.36 -8.86
N TYR A 3 5.01 14.67 -9.03
CA TYR A 3 3.97 15.61 -9.39
C TYR A 3 3.76 15.63 -10.91
N LEU A 4 2.51 15.76 -11.34
CA LEU A 4 2.11 15.83 -12.75
C LEU A 4 1.45 17.18 -13.04
N LYS A 5 0.55 17.63 -12.16
CA LYS A 5 -0.23 18.86 -12.28
C LYS A 5 -0.48 19.48 -10.90
N PRO A 6 -0.75 20.79 -10.82
CA PRO A 6 -1.21 21.42 -9.58
C PRO A 6 -2.51 20.81 -9.06
N VAL A 7 -2.69 20.82 -7.75
CA VAL A 7 -3.97 20.51 -7.09
C VAL A 7 -4.72 21.83 -6.94
N GLN A 8 -5.92 21.92 -7.51
CA GLN A 8 -6.68 23.18 -7.58
C GLN A 8 -7.81 23.25 -6.56
N SER A 9 -8.23 22.10 -6.02
CA SER A 9 -9.33 21.98 -5.07
C SER A 9 -9.08 20.80 -4.12
N GLU A 10 -10.13 20.23 -3.54
CA GLU A 10 -10.04 18.99 -2.79
C GLU A 10 -9.39 17.88 -3.62
N PHE A 11 -8.68 17.00 -2.92
CA PHE A 11 -7.99 15.88 -3.53
C PHE A 11 -8.17 14.61 -2.71
N GLU A 12 -8.11 13.49 -3.40
CA GLU A 12 -8.13 12.16 -2.80
C GLU A 12 -6.86 11.41 -3.19
N ALA A 13 -6.40 10.55 -2.29
CA ALA A 13 -5.27 9.66 -2.54
C ALA A 13 -5.76 8.22 -2.46
N THR A 14 -5.78 7.51 -3.58
CA THR A 14 -6.26 6.14 -3.67
C THR A 14 -5.14 5.16 -3.97
N ALA A 15 -5.10 4.04 -3.25
CA ALA A 15 -4.18 2.95 -3.49
C ALA A 15 -4.96 1.64 -3.64
N ALA A 16 -4.60 0.85 -4.65
CA ALA A 16 -5.21 -0.43 -4.92
C ALA A 16 -4.14 -1.49 -5.20
N TRP A 17 -4.48 -2.76 -4.97
CA TRP A 17 -3.67 -3.88 -5.45
C TRP A 17 -3.67 -3.89 -6.98
N ARG A 18 -2.53 -4.17 -7.61
CA ARG A 18 -2.46 -4.25 -9.08
C ARG A 18 -3.24 -5.43 -9.62
N SER A 19 -3.35 -6.49 -8.82
CA SER A 19 -4.15 -7.67 -9.14
C SER A 19 -4.48 -8.48 -7.88
N GLN A 20 -5.49 -9.34 -7.99
CA GLN A 20 -5.81 -10.33 -6.95
C GLN A 20 -4.64 -11.31 -6.72
N ALA A 21 -3.88 -11.65 -7.77
CA ALA A 21 -2.70 -12.51 -7.65
C ALA A 21 -1.59 -11.88 -6.80
N GLU A 22 -1.37 -10.56 -6.93
CA GLU A 22 -0.43 -9.82 -6.08
C GLU A 22 -0.85 -9.85 -4.61
N ARG A 23 -2.14 -9.60 -4.35
CA ARG A 23 -2.70 -9.71 -2.99
C ARG A 23 -2.51 -11.11 -2.40
N THR A 24 -2.74 -12.16 -3.18
CA THR A 24 -2.54 -13.55 -2.71
C THR A 24 -1.08 -13.82 -2.37
N ARG A 25 -0.13 -13.39 -3.23
CA ARG A 25 1.31 -13.53 -2.97
C ARG A 25 1.74 -12.79 -1.70
N PHE A 26 1.19 -11.60 -1.49
CA PHE A 26 1.40 -10.82 -0.26
C PHE A 26 0.97 -11.60 0.99
N LEU A 27 -0.27 -12.11 1.00
CA LEU A 27 -0.82 -12.85 2.14
C LEU A 27 -0.04 -14.16 2.41
N GLN A 28 0.39 -14.86 1.36
CA GLN A 28 1.24 -16.05 1.51
C GLN A 28 2.63 -15.72 2.06
N ALA A 29 3.22 -14.61 1.64
CA ALA A 29 4.52 -14.16 2.15
C ALA A 29 4.45 -13.80 3.64
N LEU A 30 3.36 -13.16 4.08
CA LEU A 30 3.13 -12.85 5.51
C LEU A 30 3.06 -14.10 6.39
N LYS A 31 2.54 -15.21 5.89
CA LYS A 31 2.51 -16.49 6.64
C LYS A 31 3.90 -17.09 6.84
N ARG A 32 4.84 -16.84 5.92
CA ARG A 32 6.17 -17.47 5.91
C ARG A 32 7.26 -16.60 6.53
N ARG A 33 7.08 -15.28 6.55
CA ARG A 33 8.12 -14.32 6.92
C ARG A 33 7.64 -13.41 8.04
N LYS A 34 8.48 -13.20 9.06
CA LYS A 34 8.18 -12.30 10.19
C LYS A 34 8.18 -10.82 9.82
N ILE A 35 8.91 -10.46 8.75
CA ILE A 35 9.02 -9.09 8.25
C ILE A 35 8.77 -9.13 6.74
N TYR A 36 7.92 -8.23 6.27
CA TYR A 36 7.61 -8.06 4.86
C TYR A 36 7.72 -6.60 4.46
N ARG A 37 8.47 -6.31 3.41
CA ARG A 37 8.61 -4.97 2.83
C ARG A 37 7.83 -4.92 1.54
N MET A 38 7.00 -3.89 1.38
CA MET A 38 6.15 -3.71 0.20
C MET A 38 6.18 -2.28 -0.30
N GLN A 39 6.05 -2.10 -1.60
CA GLN A 39 5.92 -0.79 -2.22
C GLN A 39 4.46 -0.59 -2.61
N VAL A 40 3.85 0.48 -2.13
CA VAL A 40 2.48 0.88 -2.47
C VAL A 40 2.56 2.13 -3.34
N ILE A 41 1.78 2.13 -4.41
CA ILE A 41 1.62 3.29 -5.28
C ILE A 41 0.21 3.80 -5.07
N ALA A 42 0.08 5.09 -4.76
CA ALA A 42 -1.18 5.79 -4.68
C ALA A 42 -1.27 6.85 -5.77
N ALA A 43 -2.43 6.98 -6.40
CA ALA A 43 -2.75 8.06 -7.30
C ALA A 43 -3.43 9.19 -6.49
N VAL A 44 -2.94 10.42 -6.66
CA VAL A 44 -3.57 11.61 -6.11
C VAL A 44 -4.41 12.24 -7.21
N THR A 45 -5.72 12.33 -6.99
CA THR A 45 -6.70 12.85 -7.94
C THR A 45 -7.40 14.07 -7.37
N SER A 46 -7.58 15.11 -8.19
CA SER A 46 -8.36 16.31 -7.87
C SER A 46 -9.27 16.61 -9.06
N ALA A 47 -10.57 16.77 -8.82
CA ALA A 47 -11.58 16.90 -9.88
C ALA A 47 -11.44 15.84 -11.00
N GLU A 48 -11.29 14.56 -10.62
CA GLU A 48 -11.09 13.41 -11.52
C GLU A 48 -9.78 13.41 -12.34
N ILE A 49 -8.91 14.41 -12.15
CA ILE A 49 -7.63 14.51 -12.86
C ILE A 49 -6.49 13.98 -11.96
N PRO A 50 -5.61 13.10 -12.47
CA PRO A 50 -4.43 12.69 -11.74
C PRO A 50 -3.42 13.84 -11.63
N CYS A 51 -3.14 14.27 -10.39
CA CYS A 51 -2.23 15.37 -10.07
C CYS A 51 -0.85 14.88 -9.61
N ALA A 52 -0.76 13.71 -8.97
CA ALA A 52 0.50 13.13 -8.53
C ALA A 52 0.45 11.61 -8.39
N HIS A 53 1.62 10.98 -8.40
CA HIS A 53 1.81 9.61 -7.97
C HIS A 53 2.67 9.58 -6.70
N LEU A 54 2.11 9.04 -5.63
CA LEU A 54 2.84 8.75 -4.40
C LEU A 54 3.33 7.31 -4.47
N THR A 55 4.59 7.10 -4.12
CA THR A 55 5.17 5.76 -3.99
C THR A 55 5.79 5.68 -2.61
N ALA A 56 5.24 4.81 -1.77
CA ALA A 56 5.65 4.64 -0.39
C ALA A 56 6.09 3.20 -0.17
N THR A 57 7.10 3.02 0.69
CA THR A 57 7.53 1.70 1.12
C THR A 57 7.03 1.44 2.52
N PHE A 58 6.28 0.36 2.69
CA PHE A 58 5.78 -0.10 3.97
C PHE A 58 6.56 -1.32 4.43
N VAL A 59 6.78 -1.43 5.73
CA VAL A 59 7.35 -2.61 6.37
C VAL A 59 6.32 -3.13 7.36
N LEU A 60 5.83 -4.34 7.13
CA LEU A 60 4.92 -5.04 8.02
C LEU A 60 5.73 -6.05 8.85
N ARG A 61 5.48 -6.06 10.16
CA ARG A 61 6.03 -7.05 11.07
C ARG A 61 4.87 -7.80 11.71
N VAL A 62 4.79 -9.11 11.45
CA VAL A 62 3.78 -9.96 12.08
C VAL A 62 4.32 -10.36 13.46
N MET A 63 3.70 -9.84 14.52
CA MET A 63 3.99 -10.31 15.88
C MET A 63 3.16 -11.57 16.13
N HIS A 64 3.83 -12.71 16.36
CA HIS A 64 3.14 -13.86 16.94
C HIS A 64 2.87 -13.54 18.41
N THR A 65 1.63 -13.21 18.75
CA THR A 65 1.15 -13.40 20.11
C THR A 65 1.20 -14.91 20.38
N GLN A 66 2.16 -15.35 21.19
CA GLN A 66 2.09 -16.66 21.80
C GLN A 66 0.88 -16.63 22.74
N TYR A 67 -0.28 -17.11 22.27
CA TYR A 67 -1.29 -17.58 23.20
C TYR A 67 -0.68 -18.80 23.87
N GLY A 68 -0.18 -18.59 25.10
CA GLY A 68 0.30 -19.67 25.95
C GLY A 68 -0.81 -20.70 26.10
N SER A 69 -0.49 -21.94 25.76
CA SER A 69 -1.26 -23.10 26.18
C SER A 69 -1.27 -23.14 27.72
N LEU A 70 -2.44 -22.92 28.31
CA LEU A 70 -2.74 -23.36 29.68
C LEU A 70 -3.04 -24.86 29.65
#